data_AF-A0A7S8FE49-F1
#
_entry.id   AF-A0A7S8FE49-F1
#
_cell.length_a   1.000
_cell.length_b   1.000
_cell.length_c   1.000
_cell.angle_alpha   90.00
_cell.angle_beta   90.00
_cell.angle_gamma   90.00
#
_symmetry.space_group_name_H-M   'P 1'
#
loop_
_entity.id
_entity.type
_entity.pdbx_description
1 polymer ?
#
loop_
_entity_poly.entity_id
_entity_poly.type
_entity_poly.pdbx_seq_one_letter_code
_entity_poly.pdbx_strand_id
1 'polypeptide(L)'
;MTVEPVIGEPEIFEQALNEYGLVLTGQITPEQFTQDSLLVMSLKHEMRLAQVRVESQKELLQLQTTIIAQKDHLIEKLTDSIAAALSPPRSNLVNVTVSPVITSSMNVQVGVSTSLGDICRDLKELSNAITNSDEIATNIEAIRQEVERVQTTGYDSVKITSAINKLEQFLQKISNAGSMIGKTIEKAERGIALAQRLATHYNDLAQWLGLPQIPKPFL
;
A
#
# COMPACT_ATOMS: atom_id res chain seq x y z
N MET A 1 65.09 19.89 25.67
CA MET A 1 65.68 21.09 25.03
C MET A 1 66.87 21.46 25.89
N THR A 2 68.10 21.16 25.46
CA THR A 2 69.33 21.51 26.19
C THR A 2 69.73 22.92 25.78
N VAL A 3 69.73 23.85 26.74
CA VAL A 3 70.16 25.23 26.52
C VAL A 3 71.48 25.39 27.28
N GLU A 4 72.58 25.53 26.54
CA GLU A 4 73.92 25.65 27.14
C GLU A 4 74.18 27.11 27.59
N PRO A 5 74.58 27.36 28.86
CA PRO A 5 74.92 28.70 29.32
C PRO A 5 76.33 29.10 28.88
N VAL A 6 76.49 30.38 28.47
CA VAL A 6 77.78 30.92 27.98
C VAL A 6 78.81 31.12 29.10
N ILE A 7 78.38 31.24 30.38
CA ILE A 7 79.25 31.38 31.56
C ILE A 7 78.52 30.81 32.79
N GLY A 8 79.06 29.78 33.44
CA GLY A 8 78.55 29.17 34.67
C GLY A 8 78.42 27.64 34.59
N GLU A 9 78.48 26.95 35.74
CA GLU A 9 78.41 25.48 35.81
C GLU A 9 77.09 24.96 35.22
N PRO A 10 77.13 24.07 34.21
CA PRO A 10 75.94 23.62 33.48
C PRO A 10 74.94 22.88 34.39
N GLU A 11 75.44 22.24 35.44
CA GLU A 11 74.65 21.46 36.40
C GLU A 11 73.69 22.33 37.21
N ILE A 12 74.12 23.53 37.62
CA ILE A 12 73.28 24.47 38.37
C ILE A 12 72.18 25.06 37.47
N PHE A 13 72.50 25.31 36.20
CA PHE A 13 71.54 25.81 35.22
C PHE A 13 70.49 24.75 34.86
N GLU A 14 70.91 23.50 34.66
CA GLU A 14 70.00 22.39 34.40
C GLU A 14 69.11 22.10 35.62
N GLN A 15 69.66 22.18 36.83
CA GLN A 15 68.88 22.04 38.06
C GLN A 15 67.86 23.17 38.20
N ALA A 16 68.26 24.43 37.99
CA ALA A 16 67.35 25.57 38.04
C ALA A 16 66.27 25.52 36.95
N LEU A 17 66.60 25.01 35.75
CA LEU A 17 65.65 24.81 34.66
C LEU A 17 64.64 23.70 34.98
N ASN A 18 65.10 22.62 35.63
CA ASN A 18 64.24 21.53 36.09
C ASN A 18 63.31 22.01 37.21
N GLU A 19 63.86 22.75 38.19
CA GLU A 19 63.08 23.37 39.26
C GLU A 19 62.03 24.36 38.71
N TYR A 20 62.38 25.18 37.72
CA TYR A 20 61.43 26.05 37.01
C TYR A 20 60.32 25.25 36.30
N GLY A 21 60.69 24.12 35.66
CA GLY A 21 59.73 23.18 35.09
C GLY A 21 58.78 22.57 36.14
N LEU A 22 59.27 22.34 37.35
CA LEU A 22 58.46 21.86 38.49
C LEU A 22 57.50 22.95 39.01
N VAL A 23 57.88 24.24 38.96
CA VAL A 23 56.96 25.35 39.28
C VAL A 23 55.83 25.43 38.26
N LEU A 24 56.16 25.38 36.97
CA LEU A 24 55.18 25.50 35.88
C LEU A 24 54.21 24.31 35.83
N THR A 25 54.65 23.13 36.25
CA THR A 25 53.79 21.93 36.37
C THR A 25 53.01 21.88 37.69
N GLY A 26 53.21 22.85 38.59
CA GLY A 26 52.47 23.00 39.84
C GLY A 26 52.93 22.09 40.98
N GLN A 27 54.12 21.49 40.89
CA GLN A 27 54.66 20.57 41.90
C GLN A 27 55.39 21.29 43.04
N ILE A 28 55.91 22.50 42.81
CA ILE A 28 56.47 23.37 43.84
C ILE A 28 55.82 24.76 43.78
N THR A 29 55.70 25.45 44.93
CA THR A 29 55.15 26.81 44.93
C THR A 29 56.19 27.82 44.42
N PRO A 30 55.79 28.87 43.68
CA PRO A 30 56.73 29.90 43.21
C PRO A 30 57.54 30.55 44.35
N GLU A 31 56.98 30.54 45.57
CA GLU A 31 57.60 31.03 46.81
C GLU A 31 58.77 30.15 47.32
N GLN A 32 58.84 28.89 46.89
CA GLN A 32 59.95 27.96 47.18
C GLN A 32 61.08 28.04 46.14
N PHE A 33 60.79 28.57 44.95
CA PHE A 33 61.73 28.64 43.82
C PHE A 33 62.57 29.91 43.83
N THR A 34 62.04 31.04 44.32
CA THR A 34 62.77 32.31 44.35
C THR A 34 62.27 33.22 45.46
N GLN A 35 63.20 33.96 46.09
CA GLN A 35 62.87 35.01 47.08
C GLN A 35 62.54 36.35 46.40
N ASP A 36 62.72 36.46 45.08
CA ASP A 36 62.41 37.67 44.32
C ASP A 36 60.89 37.81 44.11
N SER A 37 60.29 38.76 44.84
CA SER A 37 58.85 39.02 44.84
C SER A 37 58.28 39.30 43.44
N LEU A 38 59.06 39.91 42.54
CA LEU A 38 58.60 40.23 41.18
C LEU A 38 58.53 38.98 40.30
N LEU A 39 59.51 38.08 40.41
CA LEU A 39 59.55 36.81 39.68
C LEU A 39 58.46 35.85 40.19
N VAL A 40 58.22 35.81 41.52
CA VAL A 40 57.08 35.07 42.12
C VAL A 40 55.76 35.57 41.54
N MET A 41 55.58 36.89 41.40
CA MET A 41 54.35 37.48 40.89
C MET A 41 54.14 37.18 39.40
N SER A 42 55.18 37.24 38.57
CA SER A 42 55.08 36.90 37.14
C SER A 42 54.79 35.41 36.93
N LEU A 43 55.47 34.53 37.67
CA LEU A 43 55.21 33.08 37.67
C LEU A 43 53.78 32.77 38.07
N LYS A 44 53.28 33.40 39.15
CA LYS A 44 51.90 33.22 39.60
C LYS A 44 50.88 33.72 38.58
N HIS A 45 51.19 34.80 37.86
CA HIS A 45 50.37 35.30 36.78
C HIS A 45 50.35 34.32 35.59
N GLU A 46 51.51 33.80 35.19
CA GLU A 46 51.65 32.83 34.12
C GLU A 46 50.94 31.51 34.44
N MET A 47 51.12 30.98 35.65
CA MET A 47 50.39 29.80 36.14
C MET A 47 48.88 30.02 36.12
N ARG A 48 48.40 31.21 36.52
CA ARG A 48 46.98 31.54 36.45
C ARG A 48 46.46 31.55 35.01
N LEU A 49 47.22 32.14 34.07
CA LEU A 49 46.85 32.13 32.66
C LEU A 49 46.85 30.71 32.09
N ALA A 50 47.83 29.88 32.46
CA ALA A 50 47.88 28.48 32.07
C ALA A 50 46.68 27.70 32.63
N GLN A 51 46.33 27.90 33.90
CA GLN A 51 45.17 27.28 34.53
C GLN A 51 43.86 27.67 33.85
N VAL A 52 43.68 28.96 33.52
CA VAL A 52 42.51 29.44 32.78
C VAL A 52 42.41 28.79 31.39
N ARG A 53 43.54 28.64 30.68
CA ARG A 53 43.56 27.95 29.39
C ARG A 53 43.20 26.47 29.53
N VAL A 54 43.72 25.79 30.54
CA VAL A 54 43.42 24.37 30.81
C VAL A 54 41.94 24.20 31.14
N GLU A 55 41.37 25.05 31.99
CA GLU A 55 39.94 24.96 32.33
C GLU A 55 39.06 25.22 31.10
N SER A 56 39.40 26.21 30.27
CA SER A 56 38.69 26.46 29.01
C SER A 56 38.76 25.28 28.04
N GLN A 57 39.93 24.64 27.90
CA GLN A 57 40.07 23.44 27.07
C GLN A 57 39.27 22.26 27.64
N LYS A 58 39.24 22.10 28.97
CA LYS A 58 38.45 21.07 29.65
C LYS A 58 36.95 21.28 29.44
N GLU A 59 36.45 22.50 29.51
CA GLU A 59 35.05 22.82 29.19
C GLU A 59 34.71 22.46 27.74
N LEU A 60 35.60 22.79 26.78
CA LEU A 60 35.41 22.41 25.38
C LEU A 60 35.37 20.89 25.19
N LEU A 61 36.25 20.15 25.87
CA LEU A 61 36.26 18.68 25.84
C LEU A 61 34.99 18.09 26.45
N GLN A 62 34.46 18.67 27.53
CA GLN A 62 33.18 18.26 28.12
C GLN A 62 32.02 18.48 27.13
N LEU A 63 31.99 19.63 26.45
CA LEU A 63 30.99 19.89 25.42
C LEU A 63 31.11 18.90 24.25
N GLN A 64 32.33 18.61 23.77
CA GLN A 64 32.51 17.58 22.76
C GLN A 64 32.06 16.20 23.23
N THR A 65 32.39 15.82 24.46
CA THR A 65 32.00 14.52 25.04
C THR A 65 30.49 14.38 25.11
N THR A 66 29.77 15.42 25.52
CA THR A 66 28.30 15.42 25.56
C THR A 66 27.69 15.33 24.15
N ILE A 67 28.25 16.05 23.16
CA ILE A 67 27.83 15.95 21.76
C ILE A 67 28.06 14.55 21.20
N ILE A 68 29.21 13.94 21.50
CA ILE A 68 29.52 12.57 21.06
C ILE A 68 28.52 11.58 21.68
N ALA A 69 28.27 11.66 22.98
CA ALA A 69 27.29 10.80 23.65
C ALA A 69 25.86 10.94 23.08
N GLN A 70 25.45 12.16 22.72
CA GLN A 70 24.17 12.39 22.05
C GLN A 70 24.12 11.75 20.66
N LYS A 71 25.21 11.84 19.88
CA LYS A 71 25.31 11.22 18.56
C LYS A 71 25.29 9.69 18.67
N ASP A 72 26.00 9.11 19.62
CA ASP A 72 26.01 7.65 19.84
C ASP A 72 24.62 7.13 20.17
N HIS A 73 23.87 7.81 21.04
CA HIS A 73 22.49 7.46 21.34
C HIS A 73 21.54 7.58 20.12
N LEU A 74 21.78 8.54 19.22
CA LEU A 74 21.03 8.61 17.95
C LEU A 74 21.39 7.44 17.02
N ILE A 75 22.66 7.05 16.96
CA ILE A 75 23.13 5.91 16.18
C ILE A 75 22.52 4.61 16.72
N GLU A 76 22.48 4.42 18.04
CA GLU A 76 21.82 3.27 18.69
C GLU A 76 20.35 3.21 18.31
N LYS A 77 19.60 4.31 18.43
CA LYS A 77 18.19 4.37 18.02
C LYS A 77 17.97 4.05 16.55
N LEU A 78 18.82 4.58 15.67
CA LEU A 78 18.75 4.27 14.25
C LEU A 78 19.05 2.79 14.00
N THR A 79 20.06 2.25 14.66
CA THR A 79 20.45 0.83 14.57
C THR A 79 19.32 -0.06 15.07
N ASP A 80 18.67 0.27 16.19
CA ASP A 80 17.51 -0.45 16.73
C ASP A 80 16.32 -0.39 15.78
N SER A 81 16.07 0.76 15.15
CA SER A 81 14.98 0.91 14.18
C SER A 81 15.22 0.09 12.90
N ILE A 82 16.46 0.07 12.42
CA ILE A 82 16.87 -0.74 11.26
C ILE A 82 16.82 -2.23 11.64
N ALA A 83 17.28 -2.59 12.84
CA ALA A 83 17.21 -3.95 13.35
C ALA A 83 15.74 -4.41 13.50
N ALA A 84 14.84 -3.54 13.95
CA ALA A 84 13.41 -3.83 14.02
C ALA A 84 12.77 -3.98 12.64
N ALA A 85 13.18 -3.17 11.65
CA ALA A 85 12.67 -3.22 10.28
C ALA A 85 13.20 -4.43 9.48
N LEU A 86 14.45 -4.83 9.73
CA LEU A 86 15.11 -5.97 9.09
C LEU A 86 14.91 -7.29 9.84
N SER A 87 14.49 -7.24 11.10
CA SER A 87 14.11 -8.45 11.82
C SER A 87 12.97 -9.11 11.04
N PRO A 88 13.13 -10.37 10.62
CA PRO A 88 12.04 -11.10 10.01
C PRO A 88 10.86 -11.01 10.98
N PRO A 89 9.62 -10.78 10.50
CA PRO A 89 8.47 -10.83 11.38
C PRO A 89 8.59 -12.14 12.14
N ARG A 90 8.63 -12.08 13.48
CA ARG A 90 8.63 -13.28 14.30
C ARG A 90 7.41 -14.05 13.84
N SER A 91 7.66 -15.05 13.02
CA SER A 91 6.71 -16.06 12.64
C SER A 91 6.47 -16.83 13.93
N ASN A 92 5.58 -16.31 14.78
CA ASN A 92 4.52 -17.17 15.22
C ASN A 92 4.02 -17.80 13.92
N LEU A 93 4.31 -19.09 13.76
CA LEU A 93 3.76 -19.93 12.70
C LEU A 93 2.25 -19.98 12.92
N VAL A 94 1.58 -18.86 12.70
CA VAL A 94 0.20 -18.87 12.29
C VAL A 94 0.32 -19.41 10.88
N ASN A 95 0.00 -20.69 10.73
CA ASN A 95 -0.34 -21.24 9.43
C ASN A 95 -1.60 -20.49 8.99
N VAL A 96 -1.44 -19.26 8.51
CA VAL A 96 -2.50 -18.49 7.90
C VAL A 96 -2.70 -19.17 6.56
N THR A 97 -3.52 -20.23 6.57
CA THR A 97 -4.22 -20.65 5.38
C THR A 97 -5.08 -19.46 4.99
N VAL A 98 -4.50 -18.59 4.17
CA VAL A 98 -5.24 -17.55 3.48
C VAL A 98 -6.09 -18.32 2.48
N SER A 99 -7.30 -18.68 2.89
CA SER A 99 -8.40 -18.87 1.95
C SER A 99 -8.86 -17.45 1.66
N PRO A 100 -8.38 -16.77 0.61
CA PRO A 100 -8.89 -15.45 0.29
C PRO A 100 -10.40 -15.59 0.07
N VAL A 101 -11.18 -15.09 1.03
CA VAL A 101 -12.58 -14.80 0.77
C VAL A 101 -12.55 -13.50 -0.01
N ILE A 102 -12.49 -13.64 -1.35
CA ILE A 102 -12.75 -12.52 -2.24
C ILE A 102 -14.24 -12.22 -2.06
N THR A 103 -14.58 -11.33 -1.12
CA THR A 103 -15.90 -10.71 -1.09
C THR A 103 -15.92 -9.71 -2.24
N SER A 104 -16.18 -10.23 -3.45
CA SER A 104 -16.46 -9.42 -4.60
C SER A 104 -17.83 -8.78 -4.35
N SER A 105 -17.86 -7.60 -3.74
CA SER A 105 -19.03 -6.71 -3.77
C SER A 105 -19.14 -6.09 -5.16
N MET A 106 -19.23 -6.97 -6.15
CA MET A 106 -19.45 -6.62 -7.53
C MET A 106 -20.89 -6.11 -7.61
N ASN A 107 -21.06 -4.94 -8.22
CA ASN A 107 -22.36 -4.31 -8.45
C ASN A 107 -23.18 -5.07 -9.54
N VAL A 108 -23.20 -6.41 -9.44
CA VAL A 108 -23.85 -7.37 -10.34
C VAL A 108 -25.35 -7.09 -10.41
N GLN A 109 -25.92 -6.58 -9.32
CA GLN A 109 -27.34 -6.28 -9.22
C GLN A 109 -27.80 -5.25 -10.26
N VAL A 110 -26.99 -4.22 -10.56
CA VAL A 110 -27.39 -3.17 -11.54
C VAL A 110 -27.32 -3.70 -12.99
N GLY A 111 -26.30 -4.49 -13.32
CA GLY A 111 -26.15 -5.08 -14.67
C GLY A 111 -27.26 -6.08 -15.00
N VAL A 112 -27.53 -7.02 -14.08
CA VAL A 112 -28.58 -8.02 -14.25
C VAL A 112 -29.97 -7.39 -14.27
N SER A 113 -30.22 -6.38 -13.43
CA SER A 113 -31.48 -5.61 -13.44
C SER A 113 -31.78 -5.02 -14.81
N THR A 114 -30.78 -4.40 -15.42
CA THR A 114 -30.93 -3.67 -16.68
C THR A 114 -31.21 -4.65 -17.81
N SER A 115 -30.41 -5.71 -17.93
CA SER A 115 -30.59 -6.74 -18.98
C SER A 115 -31.90 -7.51 -18.85
N LEU A 116 -32.37 -7.81 -17.62
CA LEU A 116 -33.69 -8.41 -17.43
C LEU A 116 -34.81 -7.44 -17.90
N GLY A 117 -34.67 -6.14 -17.60
CA GLY A 117 -35.62 -5.11 -18.04
C GLY A 117 -35.70 -5.02 -19.56
N ASP A 118 -34.54 -5.05 -20.23
CA ASP A 118 -34.45 -5.06 -21.69
C ASP A 118 -35.07 -6.32 -22.31
N ILE A 119 -34.83 -7.49 -21.73
CA ILE A 119 -35.48 -8.74 -22.16
C ILE A 119 -37.00 -8.66 -22.05
N CYS A 120 -37.54 -8.13 -20.94
CA CYS A 120 -38.98 -7.95 -20.79
C CYS A 120 -39.58 -7.02 -21.85
N ARG A 121 -38.86 -5.94 -22.19
CA ARG A 121 -39.25 -5.00 -23.25
C ARG A 121 -39.24 -5.68 -24.61
N ASP A 122 -38.17 -6.38 -24.96
CA ASP A 122 -38.03 -7.05 -26.25
C ASP A 122 -39.05 -8.19 -26.41
N LEU A 123 -39.35 -8.95 -25.36
CA LEU A 123 -40.41 -9.97 -25.37
C LEU A 123 -41.79 -9.33 -25.59
N LYS A 124 -42.06 -8.16 -25.02
CA LYS A 124 -43.32 -7.43 -25.24
C LYS A 124 -43.42 -6.91 -26.67
N GLU A 125 -42.34 -6.33 -27.21
CA GLU A 125 -42.29 -5.89 -28.60
C GLU A 125 -42.46 -7.07 -29.58
N LEU A 126 -41.82 -8.21 -29.28
CA LEU A 126 -41.95 -9.43 -30.09
C LEU A 126 -43.35 -10.03 -30.04
N SER A 127 -43.98 -10.07 -28.86
CA SER A 127 -45.37 -10.52 -28.71
C SER A 127 -46.31 -9.67 -29.57
N ASN A 128 -46.17 -8.34 -29.53
CA ASN A 128 -46.99 -7.42 -30.33
C ASN A 128 -46.74 -7.55 -31.85
N ALA A 129 -45.51 -7.87 -32.25
CA ALA A 129 -45.14 -8.05 -33.66
C ALA A 129 -45.69 -9.36 -34.26
N ILE A 130 -46.03 -10.35 -33.42
CA ILE A 130 -46.56 -11.64 -33.86
C ILE A 130 -48.10 -11.59 -33.77
N THR A 131 -48.74 -11.07 -34.81
CA THR A 131 -50.20 -10.93 -34.88
C THR A 131 -50.93 -12.23 -35.24
N ASN A 132 -50.21 -13.25 -35.75
CA ASN A 132 -50.80 -14.39 -36.46
C ASN A 132 -50.66 -15.74 -35.72
N SER A 133 -50.20 -15.78 -34.47
CA SER A 133 -50.07 -17.04 -33.71
C SER A 133 -50.27 -16.84 -32.21
N ASP A 134 -51.47 -17.18 -31.75
CA ASP A 134 -51.90 -17.03 -30.35
C ASP A 134 -51.08 -17.93 -29.39
N GLU A 135 -50.70 -19.13 -29.85
CA GLU A 135 -49.87 -20.06 -29.06
C GLU A 135 -48.45 -19.53 -28.83
N ILE A 136 -47.84 -18.91 -29.84
CA ILE A 136 -46.50 -18.33 -29.74
C ILE A 136 -46.52 -17.06 -28.88
N ALA A 137 -47.54 -16.22 -29.05
CA ALA A 137 -47.75 -15.03 -28.21
C ALA A 137 -47.93 -15.41 -26.74
N THR A 138 -48.71 -16.47 -26.46
CA THR A 138 -48.91 -17.00 -25.10
C THR A 138 -47.60 -17.53 -24.50
N ASN A 139 -46.77 -18.20 -25.30
CA ASN A 139 -45.45 -18.69 -24.85
C ASN A 139 -44.50 -17.53 -24.52
N ILE A 140 -44.42 -16.51 -25.37
CA ILE A 140 -43.62 -15.30 -25.14
C ILE A 140 -44.09 -14.58 -23.87
N GLU A 141 -45.40 -14.47 -23.68
CA GLU A 141 -46.01 -13.88 -22.49
C GLU A 141 -45.66 -14.65 -21.22
N ALA A 142 -45.72 -15.98 -21.26
CA ALA A 142 -45.33 -16.84 -20.14
C ALA A 142 -43.85 -16.68 -19.76
N ILE A 143 -42.96 -16.57 -20.75
CA ILE A 143 -41.53 -16.28 -20.51
C ILE A 143 -41.37 -14.89 -19.89
N ARG A 144 -42.08 -13.88 -20.42
CA ARG A 144 -42.02 -12.50 -19.90
C ARG A 144 -42.44 -12.43 -18.44
N GLN A 145 -43.56 -13.06 -18.08
CA GLN A 145 -44.05 -13.07 -16.70
C GLN A 145 -43.08 -13.75 -15.74
N GLU A 146 -42.40 -14.82 -16.18
CA GLU A 146 -41.36 -15.46 -15.35
C GLU A 146 -40.16 -14.52 -15.14
N VAL A 147 -39.69 -13.85 -16.19
CA VAL A 147 -38.58 -12.87 -16.10
C VAL A 147 -38.96 -11.69 -15.19
N GLU A 148 -40.17 -11.17 -15.32
CA GLU A 148 -40.70 -10.07 -14.50
C GLU A 148 -40.86 -10.48 -13.02
N ARG A 149 -41.30 -11.71 -12.75
CA ARG A 149 -41.38 -12.26 -11.40
C ARG A 149 -40.01 -12.33 -10.72
N VAL A 150 -38.97 -12.64 -11.49
CA VAL A 150 -37.59 -12.66 -10.99
C VAL A 150 -37.08 -11.24 -10.68
N GLN A 151 -37.45 -10.23 -11.48
CA GLN A 151 -37.10 -8.84 -11.19
C GLN A 151 -37.72 -8.33 -9.88
N THR A 152 -38.97 -8.73 -9.59
CA THR A 152 -39.75 -8.21 -8.45
C THR A 152 -39.50 -8.95 -7.14
N THR A 153 -39.16 -10.24 -7.18
CA THR A 153 -38.99 -11.07 -5.97
C THR A 153 -37.57 -11.13 -5.42
N GLY A 154 -36.62 -10.43 -6.04
CA GLY A 154 -35.21 -10.37 -5.66
C GLY A 154 -34.32 -11.35 -6.43
N TYR A 155 -33.02 -11.04 -6.50
CA TYR A 155 -32.02 -11.75 -7.30
C TYR A 155 -31.61 -13.09 -6.68
N ASP A 156 -32.49 -14.09 -6.82
CA ASP A 156 -32.17 -15.48 -6.55
C ASP A 156 -31.62 -16.13 -7.83
N SER A 157 -30.34 -16.51 -7.81
CA SER A 157 -29.62 -17.05 -8.97
C SER A 157 -30.31 -18.28 -9.57
N VAL A 158 -30.99 -19.10 -8.73
CA VAL A 158 -31.71 -20.28 -9.19
C VAL A 158 -32.95 -19.89 -10.00
N LYS A 159 -33.68 -18.86 -9.55
CA LYS A 159 -34.89 -18.38 -10.25
C LYS A 159 -34.54 -17.65 -11.54
N ILE A 160 -33.48 -16.83 -11.54
CA ILE A 160 -32.96 -16.19 -12.74
C ILE A 160 -32.58 -17.26 -13.77
N THR A 161 -31.83 -18.27 -13.36
CA THR A 161 -31.39 -19.36 -14.25
C THR A 161 -32.58 -20.09 -14.88
N SER A 162 -33.65 -20.37 -14.11
CA SER A 162 -34.86 -21.00 -14.65
C SER A 162 -35.57 -20.16 -15.72
N ALA A 163 -35.75 -18.86 -15.47
CA ALA A 163 -36.38 -17.94 -16.42
C ALA A 163 -35.54 -17.79 -17.70
N ILE A 164 -34.22 -17.65 -17.54
CA ILE A 164 -33.27 -17.48 -18.65
C ILE A 164 -33.10 -18.77 -19.45
N ASN A 165 -33.21 -19.96 -18.84
CA ASN A 165 -33.23 -21.23 -19.57
C ASN A 165 -34.48 -21.38 -20.46
N LYS A 166 -35.64 -20.90 -20.02
CA LYS A 166 -36.84 -20.88 -20.88
C LYS A 166 -36.64 -19.96 -22.08
N LEU A 167 -36.00 -18.81 -21.86
CA LEU A 167 -35.62 -17.88 -22.92
C LEU A 167 -34.63 -18.49 -23.91
N GLU A 168 -33.61 -19.22 -23.42
CA GLU A 168 -32.66 -19.95 -24.26
C GLU A 168 -33.38 -20.94 -25.17
N GLN A 169 -34.22 -21.80 -24.59
CA GLN A 169 -34.97 -22.81 -25.35
C GLN A 169 -35.87 -22.17 -26.41
N PHE A 170 -36.45 -21.01 -26.09
CA PHE A 170 -37.22 -20.23 -27.05
C PHE A 170 -36.32 -19.74 -28.19
N LEU A 171 -35.20 -19.08 -27.90
CA LEU A 171 -34.25 -18.57 -28.89
C LEU A 171 -33.66 -19.69 -29.78
N GLN A 172 -33.37 -20.87 -29.22
CA GLN A 172 -32.95 -22.04 -29.99
C GLN A 172 -34.03 -22.50 -30.97
N LYS A 173 -35.32 -22.45 -30.57
CA LYS A 173 -36.43 -22.75 -31.48
C LYS A 173 -36.52 -21.72 -32.60
N ILE A 174 -36.23 -20.45 -32.35
CA ILE A 174 -36.17 -19.43 -33.42
C ILE A 174 -35.04 -19.74 -34.40
N SER A 175 -33.84 -20.08 -33.89
CA SER A 175 -32.65 -20.41 -34.68
C SER A 175 -32.84 -21.62 -35.58
N ASN A 176 -33.70 -22.55 -35.18
CA ASN A 176 -34.08 -23.66 -36.03
C ASN A 176 -35.07 -23.21 -37.12
N ALA A 177 -34.56 -22.97 -38.33
CA ALA A 177 -35.33 -22.58 -39.53
C ALA A 177 -36.49 -23.56 -39.89
N GLY A 178 -36.44 -24.80 -39.40
CA GLY A 178 -37.52 -25.78 -39.56
C GLY A 178 -38.70 -25.58 -38.62
N SER A 179 -38.53 -24.82 -37.53
CA SER A 179 -39.54 -24.68 -36.48
C SER A 179 -40.68 -23.74 -36.88
N MET A 180 -41.88 -24.02 -36.37
CA MET A 180 -43.04 -23.13 -36.56
C MET A 180 -42.79 -21.74 -35.95
N ILE A 181 -42.04 -21.68 -34.85
CA ILE A 181 -41.69 -20.43 -34.16
C ILE A 181 -40.75 -19.58 -35.03
N GLY A 182 -39.67 -20.17 -35.56
CA GLY A 182 -38.72 -19.49 -36.44
C GLY A 182 -39.41 -18.92 -37.67
N LYS A 183 -40.24 -19.71 -38.35
CA LYS A 183 -41.00 -19.27 -39.53
C LYS A 183 -42.01 -18.16 -39.24
N THR A 184 -42.61 -18.17 -38.06
CA THR A 184 -43.58 -17.13 -37.66
C THR A 184 -42.87 -15.82 -37.37
N ILE A 185 -41.71 -15.88 -36.71
CA ILE A 185 -40.87 -14.73 -36.39
C ILE A 185 -40.21 -14.15 -37.65
N GLU A 186 -39.78 -14.99 -38.59
CA GLU A 186 -39.27 -14.56 -39.90
C GLU A 186 -40.31 -13.80 -40.72
N LYS A 187 -41.59 -14.18 -40.62
CA LYS A 187 -42.69 -13.51 -41.32
C LYS A 187 -43.15 -12.20 -40.65
N ALA A 188 -42.76 -11.95 -39.41
CA ALA A 188 -43.08 -10.70 -38.72
C ALA A 188 -42.14 -9.60 -39.19
N GLU A 189 -42.68 -8.41 -39.49
CA GLU A 189 -41.97 -7.26 -40.09
C GLU A 189 -40.67 -6.88 -39.35
N ARG A 190 -40.59 -7.17 -38.04
CA ARG A 190 -39.41 -6.91 -37.19
C ARG A 190 -38.98 -8.12 -36.36
N GLY A 191 -39.51 -9.31 -36.63
CA GLY A 191 -39.34 -10.46 -35.73
C GLY A 191 -37.89 -10.94 -35.61
N ILE A 192 -37.15 -11.03 -36.72
CA ILE A 192 -35.74 -11.44 -36.71
C ILE A 192 -34.87 -10.46 -35.94
N ALA A 193 -35.01 -9.15 -36.20
CA ALA A 193 -34.24 -8.13 -35.51
C ALA A 193 -34.55 -8.12 -33.99
N LEU A 194 -35.80 -8.34 -33.61
CA LEU A 194 -36.21 -8.50 -32.22
C LEU A 194 -35.59 -9.74 -31.57
N ALA A 195 -35.59 -10.88 -32.28
CA ALA A 195 -34.96 -12.11 -31.80
C ALA A 195 -33.44 -11.99 -31.64
N GLN A 196 -32.77 -11.26 -32.53
CA GLN A 196 -31.33 -10.96 -32.46
C GLN A 196 -30.98 -10.07 -31.26
N ARG A 197 -31.77 -9.02 -31.01
CA ARG A 197 -31.63 -8.19 -29.80
C ARG A 197 -31.84 -8.99 -28.53
N LEU A 198 -32.89 -9.81 -28.50
CA LEU A 198 -33.19 -10.70 -27.38
C LEU A 198 -32.04 -11.69 -27.11
N ALA A 199 -31.43 -12.23 -28.17
CA ALA A 199 -30.27 -13.11 -28.06
C ALA A 199 -29.00 -12.36 -27.59
N THR A 200 -28.85 -11.09 -27.92
CA THR A 200 -27.77 -10.23 -27.41
C THR A 200 -27.91 -10.03 -25.90
N HIS A 201 -29.09 -9.61 -25.44
CA HIS A 201 -29.35 -9.43 -24.00
C HIS A 201 -29.32 -10.75 -23.21
N TYR A 202 -29.72 -11.86 -23.83
CA TYR A 202 -29.51 -13.19 -23.28
C TYR A 202 -28.01 -13.47 -23.09
N ASN A 203 -27.17 -13.22 -24.10
CA ASN A 203 -25.73 -13.51 -24.03
C ASN A 203 -25.02 -12.69 -22.96
N ASP A 204 -25.44 -11.44 -22.76
CA ASP A 204 -24.97 -10.60 -21.66
C ASP A 204 -25.24 -11.29 -20.33
N LEU A 205 -26.48 -11.74 -20.08
CA LEU A 205 -26.85 -12.47 -18.86
C LEU A 205 -26.18 -13.84 -18.76
N ALA A 206 -26.04 -14.57 -19.87
CA ALA A 206 -25.46 -15.91 -19.88
C ALA A 206 -23.99 -15.88 -19.44
N GLN A 207 -23.25 -14.82 -19.82
CA GLN A 207 -21.88 -14.61 -19.36
C GLN A 207 -21.82 -14.48 -17.83
N TRP A 208 -22.80 -13.81 -17.21
CA TRP A 208 -22.87 -13.65 -15.75
C TRP A 208 -23.32 -14.92 -15.03
N LEU A 209 -24.22 -15.68 -15.64
CA LEU A 209 -24.84 -16.87 -15.04
C LEU A 209 -24.08 -18.17 -15.32
N GLY A 210 -23.02 -18.11 -16.14
CA GLY A 210 -22.28 -19.31 -16.56
C GLY A 210 -23.08 -20.20 -17.50
N LEU A 211 -24.02 -19.64 -18.26
CA LEU A 211 -24.87 -20.34 -19.23
C LEU A 211 -24.23 -20.35 -20.63
N PRO A 212 -24.59 -21.31 -21.49
CA PRO A 212 -24.10 -21.35 -22.88
C PRO A 212 -24.53 -20.09 -23.64
N GLN A 213 -23.64 -19.56 -24.48
CA GLN A 213 -23.95 -18.40 -25.33
C GLN A 213 -24.52 -18.83 -26.68
N ILE A 214 -25.45 -18.03 -27.20
CA ILE A 214 -26.00 -18.19 -28.54
C ILE A 214 -24.97 -17.70 -29.56
N PRO A 215 -24.63 -18.51 -30.59
CA PRO A 215 -23.61 -18.16 -31.57
C PRO A 215 -23.88 -16.85 -32.32
N LYS A 216 -22.83 -16.07 -32.58
CA LYS A 216 -22.88 -14.81 -33.35
C LYS A 216 -23.52 -14.89 -34.74
N PRO A 217 -23.46 -15.99 -35.50
CA PRO A 217 -24.18 -16.10 -36.78
C PRO A 217 -25.71 -15.98 -36.65
N PHE A 218 -26.25 -16.15 -35.44
CA PHE A 218 -27.66 -15.94 -35.13
C PHE A 218 -27.96 -14.51 -34.61
N LEU A 219 -26.92 -13.74 -34.23
CA LEU A 219 -27.03 -12.36 -33.75
C LEU A 219 -27.04 -11.35 -34.90
#